data_AF-A0A662HJA0-F1
#
_entry.id   AF-A0A662HJA0-F1
#
_cell.length_a   1.000
_cell.length_b   1.000
_cell.length_c   1.000
_cell.angle_alpha   90.00
_cell.angle_beta   90.00
_cell.angle_gamma   90.00
#
_symmetry.space_group_name_H-M   'P 1'
#
loop_
_entity.id
_entity.type
_entity.pdbx_description
1 polymer ?
#
loop_
_entity_poly.entity_id
_entity_poly.type
_entity_poly.pdbx_seq_one_letter_code
_entity_poly.pdbx_strand_id
1 'polypeptide(L)' 'MKYETLSVRVEDGVAIITLSRPDKLNALDEQAAREL' A
#
# COMPACT_ATOMS: atom_id res chain seq x y z
N MET A 1 2.85 -0.06 -12.47
CA MET A 1 3.88 -0.29 -11.43
C MET A 1 3.33 -1.35 -10.49
N LYS A 2 4.11 -2.36 -10.12
CA LYS A 2 3.66 -3.47 -9.28
C LYS A 2 4.28 -3.22 -7.89
N TYR A 3 3.44 -2.87 -6.92
CA TYR A 3 3.87 -2.66 -5.53
C TYR A 3 3.79 -3.99 -4.79
N GLU A 4 4.73 -4.26 -3.89
CA GLU A 4 4.75 -5.51 -3.13
C GLU A 4 3.92 -5.41 -1.85
N THR A 5 3.84 -4.22 -1.25
CA THR A 5 3.17 -4.02 0.04
C THR A 5 1.88 -3.20 -0.04
N LEU A 6 1.60 -2.59 -1.19
CA LEU A 6 0.46 -1.70 -1.39
C LEU A 6 -0.44 -2.18 -2.54
N SER A 7 -1.74 -1.93 -2.40
CA SER A 7 -2.66 -1.91 -3.54
C SER A 7 -3.21 -0.51 -3.73
N VAL A 8 -3.18 -0.04 -4.98
CA VAL A 8 -3.62 1.31 -5.36
C VAL A 8 -4.83 1.18 -6.28
N ARG A 9 -5.91 1.89 -5.94
CA ARG A 9 -7.10 2.03 -6.78
C ARG A 9 -7.44 3.51 -6.91
N VAL A 10 -7.98 3.91 -8.05
CA VAL A 10 -8.45 5.27 -8.27
C VAL A 10 -9.93 5.19 -8.62
N GLU A 11 -10.76 5.83 -7.82
CA GLU A 11 -12.21 5.87 -7.98
C GLU A 11 -12.65 7.34 -7.87
N ASP A 12 -13.39 7.83 -8.87
CA ASP A 12 -13.91 9.21 -8.94
C ASP A 12 -12.88 10.32 -8.66
N GLY A 13 -11.65 10.12 -9.15
CA GLY A 13 -10.55 11.08 -8.96
C GLY A 13 -9.88 11.04 -7.58
N VAL A 14 -10.28 10.10 -6.73
CA VAL A 14 -9.67 9.85 -5.41
C VAL A 14 -8.82 8.59 -5.47
N ALA A 15 -7.56 8.68 -5.04
CA ALA A 15 -6.67 7.54 -4.91
C ALA A 15 -6.83 6.87 -3.55
N ILE A 16 -7.12 5.57 -3.55
CA ILE A 16 -7.21 4.71 -2.37
C ILE A 16 -5.97 3.82 -2.35
N ILE A 17 -5.16 3.96 -1.30
CA ILE A 17 -3.96 3.16 -1.07
C ILE A 17 -4.25 2.24 0.12
N THR A 18 -4.25 0.93 -0.12
CA THR A 18 -4.46 -0.09 0.91
C THR A 18 -3.15 -0.81 1.18
N LEU A 19 -2.70 -0.79 2.44
CA LEU A 19 -1.55 -1.57 2.88
C LEU A 19 -1.95 -3.06 2.96
N SER A 20 -1.27 -3.91 2.21
CA SER A 20 -1.59 -5.33 2.04
C SER A 20 -0.59 -6.22 2.78
N ARG A 21 -0.38 -5.97 4.09
CA ARG A 21 0.52 -6.77 4.95
C ARG A 21 -0.20 -7.37 6.17
N PRO A 22 -1.25 -8.17 5.97
CA PRO A 22 -2.08 -8.68 7.06
C PRO A 22 -1.30 -9.58 8.04
N ASP A 23 -0.30 -10.31 7.56
CA ASP A 23 0.59 -11.17 8.35
C ASP A 23 1.50 -10.38 9.31
N LYS A 24 1.70 -9.09 9.05
CA LYS A 24 2.47 -8.16 9.89
C LYS A 24 1.59 -7.11 10.58
N LEU A 25 0.27 -7.29 10.59
CA LEU A 25 -0.69 -6.30 11.10
C LEU A 25 -0.48 -4.90 10.50
N ASN A 26 -0.08 -4.84 9.23
CA ASN A 26 0.22 -3.59 8.54
C ASN A 26 1.31 -2.73 9.18
N ALA A 27 2.28 -3.35 9.86
CA ALA A 27 3.45 -2.66 10.35
C ALA A 27 4.18 -1.96 9.18
N LEU A 28 4.65 -0.73 9.45
CA LEU A 28 5.48 0.02 8.52
C LEU A 28 6.91 -0.48 8.64
N ASP A 29 7.48 -0.94 7.52
CA ASP A 29 8.92 -1.14 7.38
C ASP A 29 9.49 -0.22 6.30
N GLU A 30 10.80 -0.28 6.07
CA GLU A 30 11.48 0.59 5.11
C GLU A 30 10.94 0.42 3.68
N GLN A 31 10.43 -0.76 3.31
CA GLN A 31 9.87 -1.01 2.00
C GLN A 31 8.49 -0.37 1.87
N ALA A 32 7.60 -0.57 2.86
CA ALA A 32 6.30 0.07 2.90
C ALA A 32 6.40 1.61 2.93
N ALA A 33 7.42 2.15 3.61
CA ALA A 33 7.66 3.60 3.66
C ALA A 33 8.22 4.19 2.36
N ARG A 34 8.90 3.38 1.52
CA ARG A 34 9.37 3.81 0.19
C ARG A 34 8.29 3.71 -0.89
N GLU A 35 7.32 2.81 -0.69
CA GLU A 35 6.22 2.60 -1.64
C GLU A 35 5.06 3.59 -1.43
N LEU A 36 4.95 4.20 -0.24
CA LEU A 36 4.04 5.31 0.11
C LEU A 36 4.50 6.65 -0.48
#